data_AF-A0AAN6U3T0-F1
#
_entry.id   AF-A0AAN6U3T0-F1
#
_cell.length_a   1.000
_cell.length_b   1.000
_cell.length_c   1.000
_cell.angle_alpha   90.00
_cell.angle_beta   90.00
_cell.angle_gamma   90.00
#
_symmetry.space_group_name_H-M   'P 1'
#
loop_
_entity.id
_entity.type
_entity.pdbx_description
1 polymer ?
#
loop_
_entity_poly.entity_id
_entity_poly.type
_entity_poly.pdbx_seq_one_letter_code
_entity_poly.pdbx_strand_id
1 'polypeptide(L)' 'MAESVAERAAKLQLDKETGEMVSKNEIKRRRQKRDKKIAAASRDMTTVSTSKRPIRASR' A
#
# COMPACT_ATOMS: atom_id res chain seq x y z
N MET A 1 -1.29 30.77 -15.12
CA MET A 1 -0.54 29.80 -14.30
C MET A 1 -1.09 29.70 -12.87
N ALA A 2 -1.24 30.81 -12.14
CA ALA A 2 -1.63 30.82 -10.72
C ALA A 2 -3.04 30.27 -10.42
N GLU A 3 -4.04 30.54 -11.26
CA GLU A 3 -5.42 30.06 -11.06
C GLU A 3 -5.53 28.53 -11.05
N SER A 4 -4.79 27.87 -11.94
CA SER A 4 -4.75 26.40 -12.00
C SER A 4 -4.19 25.73 -10.73
N VAL A 5 -3.31 26.44 -10.01
CA VAL A 5 -2.72 25.96 -8.76
C VAL A 5 -3.73 26.12 -7.62
N ALA A 6 -4.46 27.24 -7.59
CA ALA A 6 -5.52 27.49 -6.62
C ALA A 6 -6.64 26.44 -6.71
N GLU A 7 -7.10 26.11 -7.92
CA GLU A 7 -8.12 25.07 -8.13
C GLU A 7 -7.66 23.67 -7.70
N ARG A 8 -6.36 23.37 -7.87
CA ARG A 8 -5.77 22.11 -7.44
C ARG A 8 -5.62 22.06 -5.92
N ALA A 9 -5.24 23.18 -5.29
CA ALA A 9 -5.15 23.31 -3.84
C ALA A 9 -6.52 23.16 -3.17
N ALA A 10 -7.59 23.71 -3.76
CA ALA A 10 -8.96 23.57 -3.26
C ALA A 10 -9.48 22.12 -3.22
N LYS A 11 -8.87 21.21 -3.99
CA LYS A 11 -9.23 19.78 -4.06
C LYS A 11 -8.41 18.91 -3.08
N LEU A 12 -7.48 19.51 -2.34
CA LEU A 12 -6.70 18.83 -1.32
C LEU A 12 -7.60 18.56 -0.09
N GLN A 13 -7.49 17.35 0.43
CA GLN A 13 -8.19 16.89 1.63
C GLN A 13 -7.16 16.39 2.63
N LEU A 14 -7.48 16.51 3.92
CA LEU A 14 -6.61 16.04 4.99
C LEU A 14 -6.58 14.51 5.02
N ASP A 15 -5.40 13.90 4.81
CA ASP A 15 -5.17 12.49 5.08
C ASP A 15 -5.02 12.30 6.60
N LYS A 16 -6.09 11.83 7.25
CA LYS A 16 -6.13 11.62 8.72
C LYS A 16 -5.06 10.67 9.25
N GLU A 17 -4.48 9.82 8.41
CA GLU A 17 -3.45 8.86 8.83
C GLU A 17 -2.04 9.45 8.83
N THR A 18 -1.79 10.53 8.07
CA THR A 18 -0.45 11.14 7.96
C THR A 18 -0.41 12.62 8.32
N GLY A 19 -1.58 13.29 8.41
CA GLY A 19 -1.68 14.71 8.67
C GLY A 19 -1.41 15.60 7.44
N GLU A 20 -1.23 15.02 6.26
CA GLU A 20 -0.89 15.77 5.04
C GLU A 20 -2.14 16.14 4.22
N MET A 21 -2.13 17.35 3.64
CA MET A 21 -3.17 17.82 2.71
C MET A 21 -2.88 17.28 1.30
N VAL A 22 -3.62 16.26 0.89
CA VAL A 22 -3.39 15.56 -0.38
C VAL A 22 -4.69 15.41 -1.18
N SER A 23 -4.60 15.25 -2.50
CA SER A 23 -5.79 15.09 -3.33
C SER A 23 -6.53 13.77 -3.06
N LYS A 24 -7.83 13.72 -3.38
CA LYS A 24 -8.67 12.49 -3.32
C LYS A 24 -8.02 11.26 -3.95
N ASN A 25 -7.36 11.44 -5.10
CA ASN A 25 -6.74 10.35 -5.83
C ASN A 25 -5.47 9.84 -5.12
N GLU A 26 -4.73 10.72 -4.47
CA GLU A 26 -3.54 10.36 -3.69
C GLU A 26 -3.92 9.58 -2.42
N ILE A 27 -4.99 9.99 -1.71
CA ILE A 27 -5.53 9.24 -0.57
C ILE A 27 -5.89 7.81 -0.99
N LYS A 28 -6.58 7.63 -2.13
CA LYS A 28 -6.91 6.30 -2.67
C LYS A 28 -5.66 5.47 -2.93
N ARG A 29 -4.62 6.06 -3.55
CA ARG A 29 -3.34 5.37 -3.81
C ARG A 29 -2.64 4.96 -2.53
N ARG A 30 -2.63 5.82 -1.51
CA ARG A 30 -2.04 5.52 -0.21
C ARG A 30 -2.76 4.38 0.49
N ARG A 31 -4.10 4.41 0.54
CA ARG A 31 -4.91 3.30 1.07
C ARG A 31 -4.64 1.99 0.33
N GLN A 32 -4.69 1.97 -1.00
CA GLN A 32 -4.37 0.77 -1.78
C GLN A 32 -2.96 0.25 -1.53
N LYS A 33 -1.95 1.12 -1.36
CA LYS A 33 -0.59 0.71 -1.00
C LYS A 33 -0.55 0.08 0.40
N ARG A 34 -1.27 0.65 1.37
CA ARG A 34 -1.38 0.09 2.73
C ARG A 34 -2.11 -1.25 2.70
N ASP A 35 -3.28 -1.34 2.05
CA ASP A 35 -4.05 -2.57 1.91
C ASP A 35 -3.23 -3.68 1.23
N LYS A 36 -2.48 -3.36 0.18
CA LYS A 36 -1.58 -4.31 -0.49
C LYS A 36 -0.42 -4.74 0.41
N LYS A 37 0.17 -3.83 1.18
CA LYS A 37 1.23 -4.17 2.14
C LYS A 37 0.70 -5.05 3.27
N ILE A 38 -0.51 -4.79 3.76
CA ILE A 38 -1.18 -5.62 4.77
C ILE A 38 -1.46 -7.01 4.18
N ALA A 39 -2.03 -7.09 2.97
CA ALA A 39 -2.29 -8.36 2.29
C ALA A 39 -1.02 -9.14 1.93
N ALA A 40 0.08 -8.45 1.60
CA ALA A 40 1.38 -9.07 1.38
C ALA A 40 2.02 -9.55 2.69
N ALA A 41 1.98 -8.74 3.76
CA ALA A 41 2.46 -9.12 5.08
C ALA A 41 1.70 -10.32 5.67
N SER A 42 0.38 -10.43 5.43
CA SER A 42 -0.40 -11.62 5.79
C SER A 42 0.02 -12.88 5.03
N ARG A 43 0.54 -12.75 3.80
CA ARG A 43 1.07 -13.86 3.00
C ARG A 43 2.50 -14.25 3.40
N ASP A 44 3.31 -13.28 3.76
CA ASP A 44 4.68 -13.54 4.21
C ASP A 44 4.71 -14.14 5.62
N MET A 45 3.75 -13.81 6.49
CA MET A 45 3.63 -14.46 7.81
C MET A 45 3.11 -15.91 7.76
N THR A 46 2.56 -16.37 6.64
CA THR A 46 2.05 -17.75 6.50
C THR A 46 3.02 -18.69 5.75
N THR A 47 4.17 -18.20 5.27
CA THR A 47 5.09 -19.00 4.43
C THR A 47 6.45 -19.32 5.09
N VAL A 48 6.69 -18.93 6.34
CA VAL A 48 7.95 -19.23 7.07
C VAL A 48 7.86 -20.47 7.98
N SER A 49 7.03 -21.47 7.68
CA SER A 49 7.00 -22.69 8.53
C SER A 49 6.85 -24.03 7.83
N THR A 50 7.00 -24.15 6.51
CA THR A 50 7.02 -25.49 5.93
C THR A 50 7.82 -25.60 4.64
N SER A 51 8.51 -26.74 4.54
CA SER A 51 9.17 -27.31 3.35
C SER A 51 10.67 -27.01 3.15
N LYS A 52 11.48 -27.41 4.14
CA LYS A 52 12.84 -27.87 3.84
C LYS A 52 12.75 -29.24 3.14
N ARG A 53 12.65 -29.18 1.81
CA ARG A 53 12.97 -30.17 0.74
C ARG A 53 12.44 -31.61 0.88
N PRO A 54 11.65 -32.14 -0.08
CA PRO A 54 11.43 -33.57 -0.16
C PRO A 54 12.74 -34.25 -0.54
N ILE A 55 13.18 -35.17 0.31
CA ILE A 55 14.33 -36.04 0.07
C ILE A 55 13.92 -36.95 -1.10
N ARG A 56 14.46 -36.70 -2.28
CA ARG A 56 14.24 -37.53 -3.48
C ARG A 56 14.85 -38.90 -3.22
N ALA A 57 14.00 -39.91 -3.10
CA ALA A 57 14.38 -41.31 -3.00
C ALA A 57 15.30 -41.70 -4.16
N SER A 58 16.52 -42.11 -3.85
CA SER A 58 17.40 -42.82 -4.78
C SER A 58 17.05 -44.31 -4.73
N ARG A 59 16.58 -44.82 -5.87
CA ARG A 59 16.63 -46.23 -6.25
C ARG A 59 18.06 -46.75 -6.21
#